data_AF-A0A2V9J9H9-F1
#
_entry.id   AF-A0A2V9J9H9-F1
#
_cell.length_a   1.000
_cell.length_b   1.000
_cell.length_c   1.000
_cell.angle_alpha   90.00
_cell.angle_beta   90.00
_cell.angle_gamma   90.00
#
_symmetry.space_group_name_H-M   'P 1'
#
loop_
_entity.id
_entity.type
_entity.pdbx_description
1 polymer ?
#
loop_
_entity_poly.entity_id
_entity_poly.type
_entity_poly.pdbx_seq_one_letter_code
_entity_poly.pdbx_strand_id
1 'polypeptide(L)' 'AAGPRSGAGGAAARAAASPLIPEGSWEEHEKAKIIEALQRTNWNITKAAQLLGMTFRTLQYRLEKFGIKRP' A
#
# COMPACT_ATOMS: atom_id res chain seq x y z
N ALA A 1 15.61 -38.52 -48.33
CA ALA A 1 16.20 -38.40 -46.98
C ALA A 1 15.12 -37.89 -46.03
N ALA A 2 14.82 -38.66 -44.98
CA ALA A 2 13.92 -38.27 -43.90
C ALA A 2 14.76 -37.89 -42.67
N GLY A 3 14.41 -36.78 -42.01
CA GLY A 3 15.03 -36.28 -40.77
C GLY A 3 14.72 -34.78 -40.55
N PRO A 4 14.70 -34.28 -39.30
CA PRO A 4 13.46 -34.22 -38.54
C PRO A 4 13.06 -32.83 -37.98
N ARG A 5 11.75 -32.69 -37.77
CA ARG A 5 11.00 -32.16 -36.60
C ARG A 5 11.42 -30.83 -35.91
N SER A 6 10.43 -29.96 -35.86
CA SER A 6 9.94 -29.22 -34.68
C SER A 6 10.97 -28.53 -33.78
N GLY A 7 11.11 -27.23 -33.95
CA GLY A 7 11.48 -26.29 -32.89
C GLY A 7 10.24 -25.63 -32.31
N ALA A 8 9.62 -26.29 -31.32
CA ALA A 8 8.78 -25.60 -30.35
C ALA A 8 9.71 -24.88 -29.37
N GLY A 9 9.57 -23.57 -29.20
CA GLY A 9 10.34 -22.81 -28.23
C GLY A 9 10.19 -21.31 -28.45
N GLY A 10 9.55 -20.53 -27.59
CA GLY A 10 8.88 -20.88 -26.36
C GLY A 10 7.78 -19.85 -26.12
N ALA A 11 6.65 -20.34 -25.62
CA ALA A 11 5.84 -19.56 -24.71
C ALA A 11 6.66 -19.40 -23.42
N ALA A 12 7.70 -18.57 -23.46
CA ALA A 12 8.38 -18.10 -22.26
C ALA A 12 7.34 -17.27 -21.54
N ALA A 13 6.77 -17.91 -20.53
CA ALA A 13 5.80 -17.41 -19.61
C ALA A 13 5.88 -15.88 -19.49
N ARG A 14 4.81 -15.20 -19.89
CA ARG A 14 4.37 -14.02 -19.13
C ARG A 14 3.98 -14.55 -17.75
N ALA A 15 4.98 -14.95 -16.96
CA ALA A 15 4.87 -14.95 -15.53
C ALA A 15 4.63 -13.47 -15.22
N ALA A 16 3.35 -13.14 -15.14
CA ALA A 16 2.89 -11.91 -14.55
C ALA A 16 3.54 -11.88 -13.16
N ALA A 17 4.70 -11.23 -13.08
CA ALA A 17 5.19 -10.71 -11.84
C ALA A 17 4.12 -9.70 -11.44
N SER A 18 3.09 -10.17 -10.72
CA SER A 18 2.31 -9.30 -9.86
C SER A 18 3.36 -8.47 -9.13
N PRO A 19 3.42 -7.14 -9.32
CA PRO A 19 4.39 -6.34 -8.61
C PRO A 19 4.03 -6.51 -7.14
N LEU A 20 4.78 -7.36 -6.45
CA LEU A 20 4.68 -7.53 -5.01
C LEU A 20 5.28 -6.25 -4.45
N ILE A 21 4.45 -5.23 -4.31
CA ILE A 21 4.83 -3.99 -3.65
C ILE A 21 5.25 -4.38 -2.23
N PRO A 22 6.49 -4.10 -1.82
CA PRO A 22 6.98 -4.48 -0.50
C PRO A 22 6.10 -3.82 0.57
N GLU A 23 5.75 -4.54 1.63
CA GLU A 23 4.83 -4.05 2.67
C GLU A 23 5.28 -2.73 3.31
N GLY A 24 6.59 -2.49 3.42
CA GLY A 24 7.13 -1.21 3.90
C GLY A 24 6.66 0.00 3.09
N SER A 25 6.49 -0.15 1.78
CA SER A 25 6.01 0.93 0.92
C SER A 25 4.54 1.28 1.21
N TRP A 26 3.72 0.29 1.60
CA TRP A 26 2.33 0.53 1.98
C TRP A 26 2.20 1.24 3.32
N GLU A 27 3.02 0.87 4.30
CA GLU A 27 3.02 1.50 5.63
C GLU A 27 3.47 2.96 5.57
N GLU A 28 4.49 3.26 4.78
CA GLU A 28 4.96 4.63 4.53
C GLU A 28 3.87 5.47 3.86
N HIS A 29 3.20 4.92 2.84
CA HIS A 29 2.11 5.60 2.16
C HIS A 29 0.91 5.84 3.09
N GLU A 30 0.57 4.85 3.91
CA GLU A 30 -0.48 5.00 4.91
C GLU A 30 -0.14 6.09 5.93
N LYS A 31 1.10 6.07 6.46
CA LYS A 31 1.60 7.09 7.38
C LYS A 31 1.52 8.49 6.77
N ALA A 32 1.91 8.65 5.51
CA ALA A 32 1.83 9.92 4.79
C ALA A 32 0.37 10.44 4.70
N LYS A 33 -0.57 9.58 4.32
CA LYS A 33 -2.00 9.93 4.26
C LYS A 33 -2.57 10.32 5.62
N ILE A 34 -2.19 9.61 6.68
CA ILE A 34 -2.62 9.92 8.04
C ILE A 34 -2.14 11.32 8.46
N ILE A 35 -0.88 11.64 8.20
CA ILE A 35 -0.31 12.95 8.53
C ILE A 35 -1.01 14.06 7.74
N GLU A 36 -1.22 13.86 6.43
CA GLU A 36 -1.94 14.81 5.58
C GLU A 36 -3.37 15.08 6.09
N ALA A 37 -4.11 14.02 6.43
CA ALA A 37 -5.45 14.15 6.98
C ALA A 37 -5.46 14.91 8.31
N LEU A 38 -4.52 14.61 9.22
CA LEU A 38 -4.37 15.32 10.48
C LEU A 38 -4.07 16.81 10.27
N GLN A 39 -3.16 17.15 9.35
CA GLN A 39 -2.85 18.54 9.04
C GLN A 39 -4.08 19.28 8.50
N ARG A 40 -4.81 18.69 7.55
CA ARG A 40 -6.04 19.26 6.98
C ARG A 40 -7.13 19.50 8.01
N THR A 41 -7.18 18.70 9.07
CA THR A 41 -8.19 18.81 10.12
C THR A 41 -7.67 19.53 11.38
N ASN A 42 -6.53 20.22 11.28
CA ASN A 42 -5.92 20.96 12.37
C ASN A 42 -5.61 20.07 13.60
N TRP A 43 -5.23 18.83 13.34
CA TRP A 43 -4.98 17.74 14.28
C TRP A 43 -6.21 17.23 15.03
N ASN A 44 -7.41 17.37 14.44
CA ASN A 44 -8.62 16.75 14.96
C ASN A 44 -8.72 15.30 14.47
N ILE A 45 -8.47 14.34 15.37
CA ILE A 45 -8.43 12.90 15.07
C ILE A 45 -9.79 12.40 14.57
N THR A 46 -10.90 12.82 15.17
CA THR A 46 -12.25 12.39 14.75
C THR A 46 -12.54 12.83 13.32
N LYS A 47 -12.23 14.08 12.97
CA LYS A 47 -12.40 14.59 11.60
C LYS A 47 -11.42 13.93 10.61
N ALA A 48 -10.18 13.66 11.02
CA ALA A 48 -9.21 12.98 10.17
C ALA A 48 -9.63 11.54 9.86
N ALA A 49 -10.17 10.82 10.85
CA ALA A 49 -10.68 9.47 10.67
C ALA A 49 -11.86 9.45 9.69
N GLN A 50 -12.79 10.40 9.82
CA GLN A 50 -13.89 10.59 8.87
C GLN A 50 -13.38 10.88 7.46
N LEU A 51 -12.38 11.76 7.32
CA LEU A 51 -11.78 12.12 6.03
C LEU A 51 -11.09 10.91 5.35
N LEU A 52 -10.48 10.03 6.15
CA LEU A 52 -9.84 8.80 5.66
C LEU A 52 -10.82 7.63 5.48
N GLY A 53 -12.11 7.81 5.80
CA GLY A 53 -13.12 6.75 5.70
C GLY A 53 -12.94 5.61 6.70
N MET A 54 -12.34 5.87 7.86
CA MET A 54 -12.12 4.87 8.92
C MET A 54 -12.72 5.31 10.25
N THR A 55 -12.87 4.37 11.19
CA THR A 55 -13.33 4.69 12.54
C THR A 55 -12.25 5.43 13.34
N PHE A 56 -12.66 6.20 14.35
CA PHE A 56 -11.73 6.84 15.28
C PHE A 56 -10.76 5.83 15.93
N ARG A 57 -11.26 4.67 16.36
CA ARG A 57 -10.46 3.58 16.95
C ARG A 57 -9.39 3.09 15.99
N THR A 58 -9.73 2.88 14.72
CA THR A 58 -8.78 2.47 13.69
C THR A 58 -7.66 3.50 13.53
N LEU A 59 -8.02 4.78 13.42
CA LEU A 59 -7.02 5.83 13.29
C LEU A 59 -6.12 5.91 14.54
N GLN A 60 -6.70 5.83 15.74
CA GLN A 60 -5.94 5.82 16.99
C GLN A 60 -4.87 4.71 17.02
N TYR A 61 -5.25 3.48 16.68
CA TYR A 61 -4.30 2.37 16.57
C TYR A 61 -3.17 2.63 15.57
N ARG A 62 -3.48 3.24 14.42
CA ARG A 62 -2.45 3.59 13.43
C ARG A 62 -1.51 4.67 13.96
N LEU A 63 -2.01 5.66 14.70
CA LEU A 63 -1.16 6.68 15.32
C LEU A 63 -0.21 6.08 16.36
N GLU A 64 -0.70 5.14 17.18
CA GLU A 64 0.11 4.40 18.15
C GLU A 64 1.18 3.56 17.44
N LYS A 65 0.79 2.81 16.40
CA LYS A 65 1.69 1.98 15.60
C LYS A 65 2.82 2.80 14.96
N PHE A 66 2.52 3.98 14.41
CA PHE A 66 3.49 4.83 13.74
C PHE A 66 4.19 5.85 14.65
N GLY A 67 3.84 5.89 15.95
CA GLY A 67 4.38 6.85 16.91
C GLY A 67 4.07 8.32 16.58
N ILE A 68 2.95 8.59 15.91
CA ILE A 68 2.59 9.94 15.46
C ILE A 68 2.00 10.72 16.62
N LYS A 69 2.61 11.87 16.93
CA LYS A 69 2.14 12.81 17.97
C LYS A 69 1.96 14.19 17.37
N ARG A 70 1.11 14.99 18.00
CA ARG A 70 0.95 16.41 17.65
C ARG A 70 2.31 17.12 17.87
N PRO A 71 2.78 17.94 16.92
CA PRO A 71 3.94 18.79 17.11
C PRO A 71 3.68 19.84 18.19
#